data_AF-A0A6I4YIF0-F1
#
_entry.id   AF-A0A6I4YIF0-F1
#
_cell.length_a   1.000
_cell.length_b   1.000
_cell.length_c   1.000
_cell.angle_alpha   90.00
_cell.angle_beta   90.00
_cell.angle_gamma   90.00
#
_symmetry.space_group_name_H-M   'P 1'
#
loop_
_entity.id
_entity.type
_entity.pdbx_description
1 polymer ?
#
loop_
_entity_poly.entity_id
_entity_poly.type
_entity_poly.pdbx_seq_one_letter_code
_entity_poly.pdbx_strand_id
1 'polypeptide(L)'
;MHECGALPVSGGTVMMRFDPFREIEELTQRMDRAFGQPAAPARFAPPVDVHEDEHGLELTLDLPGIAPDQVQIEAENQTLTVQATRTYDRREGRTAHRVERAHGTLARTFSVPAKYDLTKVEADLQHGTLTLKVPRSEAAQKRTITVRTGHVLDTDTASA
;
A
#
# COMPACT_ATOMS: atom_id res chain seq x y z
N MET A 1 -43.96 25.87 -30.02
CA MET A 1 -43.31 24.62 -30.40
C MET A 1 -41.87 24.96 -30.76
N HIS A 2 -40.81 24.66 -30.02
CA HIS A 2 -40.59 23.92 -28.79
C HIS A 2 -39.46 24.65 -28.03
N GLU A 3 -39.65 24.90 -26.74
CA GLU A 3 -38.57 25.28 -25.83
C GLU A 3 -37.75 24.03 -25.51
N CYS A 4 -36.44 24.06 -25.74
CA CYS A 4 -35.51 23.03 -25.30
C CYS A 4 -34.81 23.54 -24.04
N GLY A 5 -35.24 23.04 -22.89
CA GLY A 5 -34.73 23.41 -21.57
C GLY A 5 -33.28 22.99 -21.36
N ALA A 6 -32.48 23.92 -20.86
CA ALA A 6 -31.20 23.65 -20.23
C ALA A 6 -31.45 22.97 -18.88
N LEU A 7 -30.82 21.81 -18.64
CA LEU A 7 -30.78 21.18 -17.33
C LEU A 7 -29.61 21.76 -16.52
N PRO A 8 -29.79 22.05 -15.23
CA PRO A 8 -28.72 22.57 -14.38
C PRO A 8 -27.76 21.44 -13.99
N VAL A 9 -26.47 21.67 -14.19
CA VAL A 9 -25.40 20.85 -13.59
C VAL A 9 -25.36 21.15 -12.09
N SER A 10 -26.03 20.30 -11.32
CA SER A 10 -25.96 20.29 -9.86
C SER A 10 -24.50 20.17 -9.43
N GLY A 11 -24.03 21.15 -8.68
CA GLY A 11 -22.72 21.16 -8.03
C GLY A 11 -22.58 19.92 -7.14
N GLY A 12 -21.84 18.94 -7.64
CA GLY A 12 -21.26 17.91 -6.79
C GLY A 12 -20.05 18.54 -6.12
N THR A 13 -20.17 18.83 -4.83
CA THR A 13 -19.02 18.99 -3.94
C THR A 13 -18.04 17.88 -4.27
N VAL A 14 -16.87 18.24 -4.81
CA VAL A 14 -15.71 17.34 -4.86
C VAL A 14 -15.32 17.16 -3.40
N MET A 15 -15.98 16.21 -2.74
CA MET A 15 -15.52 15.65 -1.49
C MET A 15 -14.15 15.07 -1.84
N MET A 16 -13.08 15.77 -1.47
CA MET A 16 -11.75 15.19 -1.49
C MET A 16 -11.83 13.95 -0.59
N ARG A 17 -11.97 12.79 -1.23
CA ARG A 17 -11.95 11.51 -0.54
C ARG A 17 -10.56 11.41 0.06
N PHE A 18 -10.50 11.58 1.37
CA PHE A 18 -9.30 11.36 2.17
C PHE A 18 -8.76 9.98 1.77
N ASP A 19 -7.66 9.96 1.02
CA ASP A 19 -7.00 8.76 0.55
C ASP A 19 -5.70 8.65 1.36
N PRO A 20 -5.76 8.09 2.59
CA PRO A 20 -4.66 8.13 3.54
C PRO A 20 -3.36 7.54 2.97
N PHE A 21 -3.46 6.69 1.93
CA PHE A 21 -2.34 6.04 1.27
C PHE A 21 -1.58 6.93 0.30
N ARG A 22 -2.25 7.89 -0.35
CA ARG A 22 -1.60 8.84 -1.27
C ARG A 22 -0.75 9.86 -0.51
N GLU A 23 -1.21 10.27 0.67
CA GLU A 23 -0.44 11.11 1.59
C GLU A 23 0.75 10.36 2.20
N ILE A 24 0.63 9.03 2.42
CA ILE A 24 1.74 8.18 2.88
C ILE A 24 2.81 8.04 1.80
N GLU A 25 2.47 7.80 0.53
CA GLU A 25 3.46 7.76 -0.56
C GLU A 25 4.24 9.08 -0.68
N GLU A 26 3.57 10.23 -0.54
CA GLU A 26 4.22 11.54 -0.55
C GLU A 26 5.06 11.81 0.71
N LEU A 27 4.63 11.30 1.88
CA LEU A 27 5.35 11.44 3.14
C LEU A 27 6.58 10.54 3.18
N THR A 28 6.50 9.30 2.69
CA THR A 28 7.63 8.38 2.56
C THR A 28 8.67 8.95 1.58
N GLN A 29 8.25 9.46 0.42
CA GLN A 29 9.16 10.18 -0.50
C GLN A 29 9.81 11.42 0.14
N ARG A 30 9.16 12.09 1.09
CA ARG A 30 9.73 13.20 1.86
C ARG A 30 10.67 12.71 2.97
N MET A 31 10.34 11.61 3.66
CA MET A 31 11.18 10.99 4.70
C MET A 31 12.44 10.37 4.10
N ASP A 32 12.35 9.64 2.99
CA ASP A 32 13.52 9.08 2.29
C ASP A 32 14.55 10.17 1.98
N ARG A 33 14.08 11.34 1.50
CA ARG A 33 14.93 12.53 1.29
C ARG A 33 15.49 13.14 2.57
N ALA A 34 14.78 13.04 3.70
CA ALA A 34 15.21 13.59 5.00
C ALA A 34 16.17 12.64 5.76
N PHE A 35 16.06 11.33 5.57
CA PHE A 35 16.93 10.30 6.15
C PHE A 35 18.12 9.91 5.26
N GLY A 36 18.32 10.62 4.13
CA GLY A 36 19.48 10.43 3.26
C GLY A 36 19.43 9.17 2.39
N GLN A 37 18.28 8.50 2.29
CA GLN A 37 18.07 7.45 1.31
C GLN A 37 17.67 8.09 -0.02
N PRO A 38 18.50 8.01 -1.08
CA PRO A 38 18.12 8.55 -2.37
C PRO A 38 16.88 7.77 -2.86
N ALA A 39 15.74 8.46 -2.97
CA ALA A 39 14.55 7.91 -3.60
C ALA A 39 14.97 7.36 -4.97
N ALA A 40 14.76 6.06 -5.19
CA ALA A 40 15.16 5.41 -6.41
C ALA A 40 14.52 6.17 -7.60
N PRO A 41 15.29 6.52 -8.65
CA PRO A 41 14.72 7.16 -9.83
C PRO A 41 13.49 6.36 -10.29
N ALA A 42 12.39 7.02 -10.69
CA ALA A 42 11.11 6.35 -10.96
C ALA A 42 11.20 5.08 -11.85
N ARG A 43 12.19 5.02 -12.76
CA ARG A 43 12.50 3.82 -13.57
C ARG A 43 12.89 2.57 -12.78
N PHE A 44 13.38 2.71 -11.55
CA PHE A 44 13.79 1.63 -10.64
C PHE A 44 12.73 1.33 -9.57
N ALA A 45 11.58 2.00 -9.63
CA ALA A 45 10.44 1.74 -8.76
C ALA A 45 9.37 0.99 -9.59
N PRO A 46 9.21 -0.34 -9.45
CA PRO A 46 8.28 -1.13 -10.26
C PRO A 46 6.84 -0.66 -10.04
N PRO A 47 5.97 -0.56 -11.05
CA PRO A 47 4.56 -0.20 -10.86
C PRO A 47 3.90 -1.06 -9.77
N VAL A 48 2.99 -0.46 -9.00
CA VAL A 48 2.29 -1.15 -7.92
C VAL A 48 0.84 -0.68 -7.84
N ASP A 49 -0.06 -1.64 -7.64
CA ASP A 49 -1.44 -1.41 -7.21
C ASP A 49 -1.60 -1.84 -5.75
N VAL A 50 -2.37 -1.06 -4.99
CA VAL A 50 -2.61 -1.28 -3.55
C VAL A 50 -4.11 -1.31 -3.29
N HIS A 51 -4.60 -2.42 -2.73
CA HIS A 51 -6.01 -2.61 -2.39
C HIS A 51 -6.16 -2.98 -0.91
N GLU A 52 -7.17 -2.43 -0.24
CA GLU A 52 -7.58 -2.85 1.11
C GLU A 52 -9.01 -3.39 1.05
N ASP A 53 -9.24 -4.53 1.71
CA ASP A 53 -10.57 -5.09 1.92
C ASP A 53 -10.82 -5.44 3.40
N GLU A 54 -11.82 -6.28 3.68
CA GLU A 54 -12.13 -6.70 5.04
C GLU A 54 -11.07 -7.64 5.65
N HIS A 55 -10.35 -8.37 4.81
CA HIS A 55 -9.35 -9.37 5.17
C HIS A 55 -7.97 -8.75 5.39
N GLY A 56 -7.58 -7.77 4.58
CA GLY A 56 -6.22 -7.22 4.65
C GLY A 56 -5.87 -6.20 3.58
N LEU A 57 -4.57 -6.04 3.40
CA LEU A 57 -3.94 -5.25 2.36
C LEU A 57 -3.40 -6.20 1.28
N GLU A 58 -3.63 -5.89 0.02
CA GLU A 58 -3.05 -6.59 -1.13
C GLU A 58 -2.20 -5.60 -1.95
N LEU A 59 -0.94 -5.94 -2.18
CA LEU A 59 0.00 -5.18 -3.01
C LEU A 59 0.32 -6.00 -4.25
N THR A 60 0.16 -5.43 -5.44
CA THR A 60 0.46 -6.11 -6.71
C THR A 60 1.52 -5.35 -7.46
N LEU A 61 2.71 -5.93 -7.65
CA LEU A 61 3.87 -5.29 -8.28
C LEU A 61 4.24 -5.96 -9.60
N ASP A 62 4.51 -5.14 -10.62
CA ASP A 62 4.97 -5.63 -11.92
C ASP A 62 6.48 -5.89 -11.95
N LEU A 63 6.86 -7.18 -11.97
CA LEU A 63 8.23 -7.67 -12.00
C LEU A 63 8.51 -8.63 -13.18
N PRO A 64 8.25 -8.22 -14.45
CA PRO A 64 8.37 -9.14 -15.58
C PRO A 64 9.82 -9.58 -15.81
N GLY A 65 10.00 -10.89 -16.01
CA GLY A 65 11.29 -11.53 -16.30
C GLY A 65 12.25 -11.56 -15.11
N ILE A 66 11.75 -11.49 -13.88
CA ILE A 66 12.52 -11.67 -12.65
C ILE A 66 12.12 -13.03 -12.07
N ALA A 67 13.11 -13.83 -11.67
CA ALA A 67 12.87 -15.12 -11.04
C ALA A 67 12.59 -14.96 -9.53
N PRO A 68 11.85 -15.88 -8.89
CA PRO A 68 11.52 -15.75 -7.46
C PRO A 68 12.74 -15.61 -6.54
N ASP A 69 13.85 -16.27 -6.87
CA ASP A 69 15.12 -16.21 -6.13
C ASP A 69 15.86 -14.86 -6.29
N GLN A 70 15.41 -14.01 -7.21
CA GLN A 70 15.93 -12.66 -7.42
C GLN A 70 15.06 -11.58 -6.76
N VAL A 71 14.04 -12.00 -5.98
CA VAL A 71 13.15 -11.12 -5.22
C VAL A 71 13.43 -11.31 -3.73
N GLN A 72 13.60 -10.19 -3.02
CA GLN A 72 13.78 -10.12 -1.59
C GLN A 72 12.70 -9.24 -0.99
N ILE A 73 12.03 -9.74 0.04
CA ILE A 73 10.96 -9.03 0.75
C ILE A 73 11.34 -8.98 2.21
N GLU A 74 11.37 -7.78 2.77
CA GLU A 74 11.75 -7.53 4.16
C GLU A 74 10.65 -6.74 4.86
N ALA A 75 10.30 -7.15 6.07
CA ALA A 75 9.31 -6.48 6.89
C ALA A 75 9.93 -6.14 8.25
N GLU A 76 10.15 -4.85 8.50
CA GLU A 76 10.76 -4.35 9.74
C GLU A 76 10.12 -3.03 10.14
N ASN A 77 9.87 -2.80 11.43
CA ASN A 77 9.40 -1.51 11.96
C ASN A 77 8.25 -0.88 11.16
N GLN A 78 7.18 -1.65 10.90
CA GLN A 78 6.01 -1.21 10.12
C GLN A 78 6.34 -0.81 8.67
N THR A 79 7.48 -1.26 8.16
CA THR A 79 7.96 -0.96 6.82
C THR A 79 8.12 -2.27 6.06
N LEU A 80 7.50 -2.36 4.89
CA LEU A 80 7.61 -3.49 3.98
C LEU A 80 8.43 -3.05 2.76
N THR A 81 9.58 -3.67 2.56
CA THR A 81 10.50 -3.38 1.46
C THR A 81 10.52 -4.54 0.50
N VAL A 82 10.31 -4.26 -0.79
CA VAL A 82 10.44 -5.22 -1.88
C VAL A 82 11.63 -4.80 -2.74
N GLN A 83 12.60 -5.69 -2.88
CA GLN A 83 13.75 -5.53 -3.76
C GLN A 83 13.76 -6.64 -4.80
N ALA A 84 14.08 -6.31 -6.03
CA ALA A 84 14.14 -7.27 -7.12
C ALA A 84 15.29 -6.93 -8.06
N THR A 85 16.10 -7.92 -8.45
CA THR A 85 17.22 -7.69 -9.37
C THR A 85 16.88 -8.18 -10.77
N ARG A 86 16.89 -7.27 -11.74
CA ARG A 86 16.74 -7.63 -13.16
C ARG A 86 18.09 -7.58 -13.87
N THR A 87 18.54 -8.71 -14.40
CA THR A 87 19.78 -8.77 -15.18
C THR A 87 19.58 -8.26 -16.61
N TYR A 88 20.60 -7.62 -17.16
CA TYR A 88 20.66 -7.24 -18.57
C TYR A 88 21.56 -8.24 -19.32
N ASP A 89 20.97 -9.07 -20.17
CA ASP A 89 21.69 -10.03 -21.00
C ASP A 89 22.32 -9.30 -22.21
N ARG A 90 23.53 -8.76 -22.00
CA ARG A 90 24.32 -8.18 -23.09
C ARG A 90 25.01 -9.29 -23.87
N ARG A 91 24.41 -9.69 -24.99
CA ARG A 91 25.02 -10.68 -25.89
C ARG A 91 26.02 -10.04 -26.85
N GLU A 92 27.17 -10.67 -26.99
CA GLU A 92 28.18 -10.31 -27.99
C GLU A 92 27.62 -10.46 -29.42
N GLY A 93 28.07 -9.63 -30.34
CA GLY A 93 27.61 -9.63 -31.74
C GLY A 93 26.23 -9.01 -31.98
N ARG A 94 25.60 -8.37 -30.98
CA ARG A 94 24.34 -7.63 -31.14
C ARG A 94 24.51 -6.14 -30.88
N THR A 95 23.95 -5.33 -31.78
CA THR A 95 23.84 -3.87 -31.59
C THR A 95 22.48 -3.55 -30.96
N ALA A 96 22.48 -2.96 -29.77
CA ALA A 96 21.25 -2.50 -29.13
C ALA A 96 20.81 -1.16 -29.76
N HIS A 97 19.71 -1.18 -30.51
CA HIS A 97 19.12 0.05 -31.07
C HIS A 97 18.33 0.85 -30.02
N ARG A 98 17.78 0.19 -28.99
CA ARG A 98 17.03 0.82 -27.89
C ARG A 98 16.99 -0.09 -26.67
N VAL A 99 17.17 0.49 -25.47
CA VAL A 99 17.11 -0.22 -24.19
C VAL A 99 16.26 0.60 -23.22
N GLU A 100 14.98 0.25 -23.10
CA GLU A 100 14.02 0.99 -22.27
C GLU A 100 13.72 0.31 -20.94
N ARG A 101 13.89 -1.01 -20.92
CA ARG A 101 13.67 -1.81 -19.71
C ARG A 101 14.74 -1.44 -18.69
N ALA A 102 14.30 -1.01 -17.51
CA ALA A 102 15.18 -0.88 -16.37
C ALA A 102 15.81 -2.23 -16.03
N HIS A 103 17.12 -2.23 -15.81
CA HIS A 103 17.94 -3.36 -15.39
C HIS A 103 18.83 -2.92 -14.21
N GLY A 104 19.17 -3.85 -13.33
CA GLY A 104 19.73 -3.57 -12.01
C GLY A 104 18.69 -3.82 -10.90
N THR A 105 18.94 -3.24 -9.73
CA THR A 105 18.05 -3.37 -8.56
C THR A 105 16.85 -2.44 -8.70
N LEU A 106 15.67 -3.04 -8.59
CA LEU A 106 14.38 -2.41 -8.48
C LEU A 106 13.94 -2.46 -7.02
N ALA A 107 13.37 -1.38 -6.48
CA ALA A 107 12.93 -1.36 -5.09
C ALA A 107 11.68 -0.53 -4.86
N ARG A 108 10.83 -0.97 -3.94
CA ARG A 108 9.68 -0.24 -3.38
C ARG A 108 9.66 -0.44 -1.87
N THR A 109 9.33 0.61 -1.16
CA THR A 109 9.17 0.60 0.30
C THR A 109 7.80 1.14 0.65
N PHE A 110 7.08 0.43 1.53
CA PHE A 110 5.73 0.77 1.96
C PHE A 110 5.71 0.94 3.47
N SER A 111 5.15 2.05 3.95
CA SER A 111 4.80 2.19 5.37
C SER A 111 3.43 1.53 5.60
N VAL A 112 3.42 0.44 6.35
CA VAL A 112 2.25 -0.40 6.59
C VAL A 112 1.68 -0.09 7.98
N PRO A 113 0.42 0.36 8.08
CA PRO A 113 -0.22 0.67 9.37
C PRO A 113 -0.28 -0.51 10.37
N ALA A 114 -0.32 -0.19 11.66
CA ALA A 114 -0.30 -1.18 12.76
C ALA A 114 -1.53 -2.11 12.80
N LYS A 115 -2.58 -1.76 12.07
CA LYS A 115 -3.76 -2.60 11.88
C LYS A 115 -3.50 -3.83 10.99
N TYR A 116 -2.32 -3.94 10.38
CA TYR A 116 -1.90 -5.09 9.59
C TYR A 116 -0.74 -5.83 10.22
N ASP A 117 -0.75 -7.16 10.05
CA ASP A 117 0.23 -8.06 10.64
C ASP A 117 1.31 -8.42 9.62
N LEU A 118 2.44 -7.72 9.72
CA LEU A 118 3.62 -7.94 8.90
C LEU A 118 4.33 -9.28 9.18
N THR A 119 3.96 -10.01 10.24
CA THR A 119 4.56 -11.34 10.52
C THR A 119 3.90 -12.46 9.71
N LYS A 120 2.74 -12.18 9.10
CA LYS A 120 1.92 -13.14 8.34
C LYS A 120 1.80 -12.75 6.87
N VAL A 121 2.83 -12.10 6.31
CA VAL A 121 2.85 -11.71 4.90
C VAL A 121 2.97 -12.95 4.02
N GLU A 122 2.07 -13.07 3.05
CA GLU A 122 2.16 -14.07 1.98
C GLU A 122 2.63 -13.39 0.70
N ALA A 123 3.46 -14.10 -0.08
CA ALA A 123 4.01 -13.61 -1.33
C ALA A 123 3.87 -14.67 -2.42
N ASP A 124 3.37 -14.26 -3.58
CA ASP A 124 3.22 -15.12 -4.76
C ASP A 124 3.70 -14.37 -6.00
N LEU A 125 4.56 -15.01 -6.81
CA LEU A 125 5.09 -14.44 -8.06
C LEU A 125 4.61 -15.30 -9.23
N GLN A 126 3.64 -14.80 -9.97
CA GLN A 126 3.05 -15.49 -11.12
C GLN A 126 3.05 -14.60 -12.34
N HIS A 127 3.46 -15.15 -13.48
CA HIS A 127 3.45 -14.47 -14.78
C HIS A 127 4.15 -13.10 -14.83
N GLY A 128 5.11 -12.86 -13.93
CA GLY A 128 5.81 -11.57 -13.84
C GLY A 128 5.12 -10.53 -12.96
N THR A 129 4.13 -10.93 -12.17
CA THR A 129 3.42 -10.10 -11.19
C THR A 129 3.60 -10.68 -9.80
N LEU A 130 4.10 -9.86 -8.86
CA LEU A 130 4.26 -10.21 -7.46
C LEU A 130 3.04 -9.72 -6.68
N THR A 131 2.29 -10.63 -6.07
CA THR A 131 1.18 -10.32 -5.17
C THR A 131 1.63 -10.55 -3.73
N LEU A 132 1.51 -9.52 -2.89
CA LEU A 132 1.74 -9.59 -1.45
C LEU A 132 0.43 -9.41 -0.71
N LYS A 133 0.12 -10.32 0.21
CA LYS A 133 -1.06 -10.23 1.07
C LYS A 133 -0.62 -10.01 2.51
N VAL A 134 -1.10 -8.92 3.10
CA VAL A 134 -0.84 -8.57 4.50
C VAL A 134 -2.16 -8.60 5.26
N PRO A 135 -2.42 -9.63 6.09
CA PRO A 135 -3.68 -9.75 6.79
C PRO A 135 -3.83 -8.66 7.85
N ARG A 136 -5.07 -8.39 8.26
CA ARG A 136 -5.32 -7.55 9.44
C ARG A 136 -4.79 -8.20 10.71
N SER A 137 -4.21 -7.38 11.57
CA SER A 137 -3.80 -7.76 12.93
C SER A 137 -5.01 -8.23 13.74
N GLU A 138 -4.83 -9.23 14.59
CA GLU A 138 -5.89 -9.74 15.48
C GLU A 138 -6.46 -8.63 16.40
N ALA A 139 -5.60 -7.69 16.82
CA ALA A 139 -6.00 -6.52 17.60
C ALA A 139 -6.87 -5.51 16.83
N ALA A 140 -6.79 -5.51 15.50
CA ALA A 140 -7.55 -4.62 14.62
C ALA A 140 -8.86 -5.24 14.11
N GLN A 141 -9.14 -6.51 14.45
CA GLN A 141 -10.44 -7.11 14.16
C GLN A 141 -11.53 -6.38 14.94
N LYS A 142 -12.64 -6.09 14.26
CA LYS A 142 -13.79 -5.37 14.85
C LYS A 142 -14.28 -6.13 16.08
N ARG A 143 -14.17 -5.50 17.26
CA ARG A 143 -14.72 -6.00 18.51
C ARG A 143 -16.05 -5.31 18.79
N THR A 144 -17.12 -6.09 18.85
CA THR A 144 -18.42 -5.58 19.30
C THR A 144 -18.39 -5.42 20.81
N ILE A 145 -18.52 -4.19 21.29
CA ILE A 145 -18.64 -3.89 22.72
C ILE A 145 -20.13 -3.86 23.07
N THR A 146 -20.59 -4.86 23.82
CA THR A 146 -21.96 -4.87 24.36
C THR A 146 -22.02 -3.94 25.56
N VAL A 147 -22.75 -2.83 25.44
CA VAL A 147 -23.03 -1.92 26.56
C VAL A 147 -24.00 -2.62 27.53
N ARG A 148 -23.61 -2.76 28.80
CA ARG A 148 -24.49 -3.22 29.88
C ARG A 148 -25.00 -2.02 30.66
N THR A 149 -26.31 -1.93 30.87
CA THR A 149 -26.92 -0.95 31.77
C THR A 149 -27.06 -1.55 33.17
N GLY A 150 -26.49 -0.91 34.20
CA GLY A 150 -26.89 -1.11 35.59
C GLY A 150 -25.79 -1.02 36.66
N HIS A 151 -25.61 0.17 37.25
CA HIS A 151 -25.80 0.37 38.70
C HIS A 151 -26.06 1.87 38.95
N VAL A 152 -27.28 2.19 39.40
CA VAL A 152 -27.56 3.48 40.03
C VAL A 152 -26.79 3.48 41.34
N LEU A 153 -25.91 4.45 41.56
CA LEU A 153 -25.36 4.69 42.88
C LEU A 153 -26.51 5.26 43.71
N ASP A 154 -27.26 4.37 44.38
CA ASP A 154 -28.14 4.76 45.47
C ASP A 154 -27.25 5.25 46.61
N THR A 155 -26.86 6.52 46.56
CA THR A 155 -26.44 7.25 47.76
C THR A 155 -27.67 7.88 48.37
N ASP A 156 -28.50 7.05 49.02
CA ASP A 156 -29.49 7.53 49.97
C ASP A 156 -29.06 7.12 51.37
N THR A 157 -28.61 8.10 52.14
CA THR A 157 -28.94 8.25 53.57
C THR A 157 -28.62 9.69 53.95
N ALA A 158 -29.65 10.54 53.84
CA ALA A 158 -29.74 11.74 54.66
C ALA A 158 -30.34 11.37 56.05
N SER A 159 -29.80 12.03 57.08
CA SER A 159 -30.43 12.35 58.37
C SER A 159 -30.60 11.26 59.44
N ALA A 160 -29.84 11.38 60.53
CA ALA A 160 -30.32 11.68 61.89
C ALA A 160 -29.15 11.62 62.90
#